data_AF-A0AAD3XL48-F1
#
_entry.id   AF-A0AAD3XL48-F1
#
_cell.length_a   1.000
_cell.length_b   1.000
_cell.length_c   1.000
_cell.angle_alpha   90.00
_cell.angle_beta   90.00
_cell.angle_gamma   90.00
#
_symmetry.space_group_name_H-M   'P 1'
#
loop_
_entity.id
_entity.type
_entity.pdbx_description
1 polymer ?
#
loop_
_entity_poly.entity_id
_entity_poly.type
_entity_poly.pdbx_seq_one_letter_code
_entity_poly.pdbx_strand_id
1 'polypeptide(L)'
;MGSEIYEAFVRAFVTASDWMNMTRVEPVAPFEVCYGGGRAVVPVVDVVLQSEMVRWKIHGHNSMVEVGDDDGVMCLGFLNGGLDLGASIVIGGHQLDDNLMEFDLESSMMGFSSSLLMKGTSCSDISLHSARKPHESI
;
A
#
# COMPACT_ATOMS: atom_id res chain seq x y z
N MET A 1 -8.44 -14.04 -18.82
CA MET A 1 -9.58 -13.73 -17.93
C MET A 1 -9.00 -13.00 -16.74
N GLY A 2 -9.24 -11.69 -16.64
CA GLY A 2 -8.71 -10.83 -15.58
C GLY A 2 -9.71 -10.63 -14.44
N SER A 3 -9.25 -10.06 -13.32
CA SER A 3 -10.11 -9.65 -12.22
C SER A 3 -10.81 -8.32 -12.54
N GLU A 4 -12.15 -8.30 -12.49
CA GLU A 4 -12.95 -7.08 -12.71
C GLU A 4 -12.59 -5.96 -11.72
N ILE A 5 -12.26 -6.32 -10.47
CA ILE A 5 -11.84 -5.38 -9.43
C ILE A 5 -10.50 -4.72 -9.82
N TYR A 6 -9.54 -5.53 -10.29
CA TYR A 6 -8.25 -5.03 -10.73
C TYR A 6 -8.39 -4.06 -11.90
N GLU A 7 -9.16 -4.45 -12.92
CA GLU A 7 -9.39 -3.61 -14.11
C GLU A 7 -10.08 -2.29 -13.76
N ALA A 8 -11.10 -2.32 -12.89
CA ALA A 8 -11.78 -1.12 -12.42
C ALA A 8 -10.85 -0.21 -11.61
N PHE A 9 -10.06 -0.78 -10.70
CA PHE A 9 -9.09 -0.06 -9.89
C PHE A 9 -8.01 0.61 -10.76
N VAL A 10 -7.38 -0.13 -11.67
CA VAL A 10 -6.35 0.40 -12.57
C VAL A 10 -6.90 1.52 -13.44
N ARG A 11 -8.11 1.37 -13.99
CA ARG A 11 -8.75 2.41 -14.79
C ARG A 11 -8.98 3.70 -13.99
N ALA A 12 -9.46 3.58 -12.75
CA ALA A 12 -9.68 4.72 -11.88
C ALA A 12 -8.36 5.41 -11.49
N PHE A 13 -7.32 4.62 -11.17
CA PHE A 13 -6.00 5.14 -10.83
C PHE A 13 -5.38 5.90 -12.01
N VAL A 14 -5.35 5.29 -13.21
CA VAL A 14 -4.84 5.93 -14.42
C VAL A 14 -5.57 7.24 -14.70
N THR A 15 -6.90 7.23 -14.61
CA THR A 15 -7.72 8.43 -14.78
C THR A 15 -7.26 9.52 -13.80
N ALA A 16 -7.16 9.21 -12.51
CA ALA A 16 -6.71 10.17 -11.49
C ALA A 16 -5.28 10.68 -11.75
N SER A 17 -4.37 9.81 -12.19
CA SER A 17 -3.01 10.18 -12.57
C SER A 17 -2.96 11.13 -13.76
N ASP A 18 -3.85 10.97 -14.74
CA ASP A 18 -3.95 11.89 -15.89
C ASP A 18 -4.39 13.29 -15.43
N TRP A 19 -5.35 13.40 -14.51
CA TRP A 19 -5.74 14.68 -13.89
C TRP A 19 -4.59 15.36 -13.12
N MET A 20 -3.61 14.56 -12.68
CA MET A 20 -2.41 15.03 -11.98
C MET A 20 -1.22 15.28 -12.92
N ASN A 21 -1.42 15.18 -14.24
CA ASN A 21 -0.37 15.33 -15.27
C ASN A 21 0.82 14.37 -15.10
N MET A 22 0.58 13.16 -14.57
CA MET A 22 1.62 12.14 -14.50
C MET A 22 1.92 11.60 -15.90
N THR A 23 3.21 11.42 -16.23
CA THR A 23 3.62 10.93 -17.54
C THR A 23 3.75 9.41 -17.54
N ARG A 24 2.84 8.71 -18.23
CA ARG A 24 2.90 7.25 -18.38
C ARG A 24 4.12 6.84 -19.22
N VAL A 25 4.81 5.80 -18.79
CA VAL A 25 5.96 5.20 -19.51
C VAL A 25 5.68 3.72 -19.80
N GLU A 26 6.61 3.08 -20.50
CA GLU A 26 6.53 1.64 -20.77
C GLU A 26 6.43 0.83 -19.46
N PRO A 27 5.52 -0.15 -19.38
CA PRO A 27 5.39 -1.00 -18.20
C PRO A 27 6.67 -1.80 -17.93
N VAL A 28 7.00 -1.98 -16.65
CA VAL A 28 8.12 -2.78 -16.19
C VAL A 28 7.55 -3.99 -15.44
N ALA A 29 7.76 -5.19 -15.99
CA ALA A 29 7.27 -6.41 -15.37
C ALA A 29 7.75 -6.54 -13.91
N PRO A 30 6.88 -6.96 -12.98
CA PRO A 30 5.53 -7.51 -13.19
C PRO A 30 4.41 -6.46 -13.26
N PHE A 31 4.72 -5.17 -13.30
CA PHE A 31 3.74 -4.08 -13.23
C PHE A 31 3.23 -3.64 -14.61
N GLU A 32 1.95 -3.27 -14.69
CA GLU A 32 1.28 -2.90 -15.96
C GLU A 32 1.12 -1.37 -16.14
N VAL A 33 1.30 -0.60 -15.06
CA VAL A 33 1.16 0.85 -15.05
C VAL A 33 2.37 1.47 -14.39
N CYS A 34 3.15 2.22 -15.18
CA CYS A 34 4.34 2.89 -14.72
C CYS A 34 4.38 4.33 -15.21
N TYR A 35 5.04 5.18 -14.43
CA TYR A 35 5.16 6.61 -14.69
C TYR A 35 6.63 7.05 -14.56
N GLY A 36 7.05 7.99 -15.40
CA GLY A 36 8.37 8.62 -15.33
C GLY A 36 8.34 9.89 -14.49
N GLY A 37 9.53 10.37 -14.09
CA GLY A 37 9.67 11.67 -13.42
C GLY A 37 9.83 11.62 -11.90
N GLY A 38 10.19 10.46 -11.32
CA GLY A 38 10.56 10.34 -9.91
C GLY A 38 9.37 10.50 -8.95
N ARG A 39 9.65 11.04 -7.74
CA ARG A 39 8.69 11.21 -6.63
C ARG A 39 7.62 12.29 -6.91
N ALA A 40 6.83 12.11 -7.96
CA ALA A 40 5.66 12.91 -8.23
C ALA A 40 4.60 12.70 -7.13
N VAL A 41 3.76 13.71 -6.91
CA VAL A 41 2.55 13.53 -6.11
C VAL A 41 1.64 12.57 -6.88
N VAL A 42 1.27 11.45 -6.26
CA VAL A 42 0.45 10.41 -6.89
C VAL A 42 -0.93 10.32 -6.23
N PRO A 43 -1.93 9.71 -6.89
CA PRO A 43 -3.24 9.48 -6.28
C PRO A 43 -3.14 8.70 -4.96
N VAL A 44 -3.86 9.17 -3.94
CA VAL A 44 -4.05 8.43 -2.68
C VAL A 44 -5.19 7.45 -2.88
N VAL A 45 -4.98 6.20 -2.46
CA VAL A 45 -6.01 5.15 -2.51
C VAL A 45 -6.64 5.01 -1.14
N ASP A 46 -7.95 5.23 -1.04
CA ASP A 46 -8.70 5.02 0.20
C ASP A 46 -9.37 3.63 0.15
N VAL A 47 -8.97 2.73 1.05
CA VAL A 47 -9.72 1.49 1.33
C VAL A 47 -10.81 1.83 2.35
N VAL A 48 -12.05 1.94 1.86
CA VAL A 48 -13.22 2.20 2.70
C VAL A 48 -13.65 0.90 3.37
N LEU A 49 -13.82 0.93 4.70
CA LEU A 49 -14.16 -0.24 5.50
C LEU A 49 -15.63 -0.21 5.93
N GLN A 50 -15.92 -0.48 7.21
CA GLN A 50 -17.28 -0.61 7.73
C GLN A 50 -18.16 0.64 7.61
N SER A 51 -17.57 1.80 7.33
CA SER A 51 -18.30 3.03 7.02
C SER A 51 -17.45 3.98 6.18
N GLU A 52 -18.08 4.96 5.54
CA GLU A 52 -17.39 6.01 4.76
C GLU A 52 -16.38 6.83 5.58
N MET A 53 -16.53 6.84 6.91
CA MET A 53 -15.63 7.53 7.82
C MET A 53 -14.39 6.71 8.16
N VAL A 54 -14.44 5.39 8.05
CA VAL A 54 -13.31 4.51 8.35
C VAL A 54 -12.61 4.13 7.06
N ARG A 55 -11.51 4.85 6.80
CA ARG A 55 -10.72 4.75 5.58
C ARG A 55 -9.27 4.51 5.91
N TRP A 56 -8.70 3.45 5.35
CA TRP A 56 -7.26 3.25 5.35
C TRP A 56 -6.66 3.87 4.10
N LYS A 57 -5.78 4.85 4.30
CA LYS A 57 -5.15 5.63 3.23
C LYS A 57 -3.84 4.99 2.82
N ILE A 58 -3.75 4.53 1.57
CA ILE A 58 -2.51 4.06 0.95
C ILE A 58 -1.92 5.25 0.19
N HIS A 59 -0.81 5.77 0.72
CA HIS A 59 -0.07 6.88 0.14
C HIS A 59 0.93 6.39 -0.91
N GLY A 60 1.50 7.33 -1.67
CA GLY A 60 2.43 7.03 -2.78
C GLY A 60 3.56 6.07 -2.43
N HIS A 61 4.13 6.17 -1.23
CA HIS A 61 5.17 5.25 -0.78
C HIS A 61 4.70 3.78 -0.72
N ASN A 62 3.43 3.55 -0.39
CA ASN A 62 2.82 2.22 -0.27
C ASN A 62 2.03 1.79 -1.52
N SER A 63 1.72 2.73 -2.43
CA SER A 63 1.01 2.44 -3.70
C SER A 63 1.92 2.34 -4.90
N MET A 64 3.11 2.96 -4.87
CA MET A 64 4.06 2.98 -5.97
C MET A 64 5.36 2.24 -5.60
N VAL A 65 5.97 1.60 -6.59
CA VAL A 65 7.23 0.87 -6.48
C VAL A 65 8.23 1.53 -7.42
N GLU A 66 9.38 1.93 -6.90
CA GLU A 66 10.49 2.41 -7.72
C GLU A 66 11.14 1.23 -8.42
N VAL A 67 11.25 1.29 -9.76
CA VAL A 67 11.82 0.22 -10.58
C VAL A 67 12.97 0.76 -11.43
N GLY A 68 14.09 0.04 -11.40
CA GLY A 68 15.33 0.43 -12.10
C GLY A 68 16.19 1.41 -11.31
N ASP A 69 17.43 1.58 -11.76
CA ASP A 69 18.46 2.30 -11.02
C ASP A 69 18.63 3.79 -11.44
N ASP A 70 18.19 4.18 -12.66
CA ASP A 70 18.65 5.44 -13.27
C ASP A 70 17.54 6.43 -13.73
N ASP A 71 16.28 6.00 -13.91
CA ASP A 71 15.25 6.81 -14.59
C ASP A 71 14.09 7.29 -13.71
N GLY A 72 14.12 6.99 -12.40
CA GLY A 72 13.05 7.39 -11.47
C GLY A 72 11.67 6.91 -11.90
N VAL A 73 11.60 5.71 -12.50
CA VAL A 73 10.34 5.10 -12.93
C VAL A 73 9.63 4.53 -11.71
N MET A 74 8.37 4.93 -11.54
CA MET A 74 7.51 4.48 -10.46
C MET A 74 6.34 3.70 -11.04
N CYS A 75 6.18 2.44 -10.63
CA CYS A 75 5.09 1.57 -11.06
C CYS A 75 4.02 1.40 -9.99
N LEU A 76 2.77 1.25 -10.40
CA LEU A 76 1.66 0.96 -9.50
C LEU A 76 1.86 -0.43 -8.88
N GLY A 77 2.06 -0.47 -7.56
CA GLY A 77 2.36 -1.67 -6.77
C GLY A 77 1.17 -2.58 -6.49
N PHE A 78 0.23 -2.69 -7.44
CA PHE A 78 -0.94 -3.56 -7.38
C PHE A 78 -0.94 -4.48 -8.60
N LEU A 79 -1.20 -5.77 -8.38
CA LEU A 79 -1.11 -6.82 -9.40
C LEU A 79 -2.46 -7.48 -9.66
N ASN A 80 -2.66 -7.94 -10.89
CA ASN A 80 -3.80 -8.77 -11.23
C ASN A 80 -3.63 -10.18 -10.63
N GLY A 81 -4.43 -10.49 -9.63
CA GLY A 81 -4.39 -11.78 -8.94
C GLY A 81 -4.97 -12.96 -9.72
N GLY A 82 -5.65 -12.71 -10.85
CA GLY A 82 -6.43 -13.73 -11.54
C GLY A 82 -7.74 -14.06 -10.81
N LEU A 83 -8.35 -15.19 -11.18
CA LEU A 83 -9.68 -15.60 -10.67
C LEU A 83 -9.63 -16.58 -9.49
N ASP A 84 -8.47 -17.19 -9.23
CA ASP A 84 -8.34 -18.32 -8.29
C ASP A 84 -7.76 -17.90 -6.93
N LEU A 85 -7.88 -16.61 -6.56
CA LEU A 85 -7.53 -16.17 -5.22
C LEU A 85 -8.67 -16.48 -4.25
N GLY A 86 -8.36 -17.08 -3.11
CA GLY A 86 -9.30 -17.28 -1.99
C GLY A 86 -9.80 -15.97 -1.33
N ALA A 87 -9.35 -14.82 -1.82
CA ALA A 87 -9.78 -13.49 -1.43
C ALA A 87 -9.80 -12.56 -2.66
N SER A 88 -10.79 -11.66 -2.72
CA SER A 88 -10.93 -10.70 -3.83
C SER A 88 -9.86 -9.62 -3.84
N ILE A 89 -9.30 -9.29 -2.66
CA ILE A 89 -8.25 -8.30 -2.45
C ILE A 89 -7.27 -8.88 -1.43
N VAL A 90 -5.98 -8.83 -1.74
CA VAL A 90 -4.89 -9.21 -0.84
C VAL A 90 -4.01 -7.99 -0.63
N ILE A 91 -3.90 -7.53 0.62
CA ILE A 91 -2.98 -6.44 0.99
C ILE A 91 -1.61 -7.06 1.29
N GLY A 92 -0.62 -6.70 0.47
CA GLY A 92 0.73 -7.25 0.54
C GLY A 92 1.67 -6.46 1.45
N GLY A 93 2.90 -6.98 1.61
CA GLY A 93 3.92 -6.37 2.47
C GLY A 93 4.24 -4.92 2.10
N HIS A 94 4.30 -4.58 0.81
CA HIS A 94 4.56 -3.20 0.35
C HIS A 94 3.50 -2.20 0.83
N GLN A 95 2.24 -2.63 0.87
CA GLN A 95 1.15 -1.80 1.38
C GLN A 95 1.15 -1.69 2.91
N LEU A 96 1.68 -2.72 3.60
CA LEU A 96 1.80 -2.75 5.06
C LEU A 96 3.04 -2.00 5.57
N ASP A 97 4.02 -1.76 4.71
CA ASP A 97 5.29 -1.15 5.13
C ASP A 97 5.08 0.24 5.71
N ASP A 98 5.82 0.57 6.76
CA ASP A 98 5.66 1.80 7.55
C ASP A 98 4.21 2.10 7.99
N ASN A 99 3.38 1.08 8.19
CA ASN A 99 2.09 1.20 8.87
C ASN A 99 2.10 0.38 10.15
N LEU A 100 1.62 0.96 11.26
CA LEU A 100 1.40 0.22 12.48
C LEU A 100 0.08 -0.55 12.35
N MET A 101 0.16 -1.88 12.46
CA MET A 101 -0.97 -2.79 12.41
C MET A 101 -1.14 -3.45 13.78
N GLU A 102 -2.32 -3.31 14.36
CA GLU A 102 -2.68 -3.92 15.64
C GLU A 102 -3.75 -4.98 15.40
N PHE A 103 -3.52 -6.19 15.89
CA PHE A 103 -4.48 -7.29 15.82
C PHE A 103 -4.95 -7.62 17.23
N ASP A 104 -6.10 -7.07 17.60
CA ASP A 104 -6.74 -7.36 18.88
C ASP A 104 -7.66 -8.57 18.72
N LEU A 105 -7.15 -9.73 19.14
CA LEU A 105 -7.88 -11.00 19.07
C LEU A 105 -9.00 -11.10 20.10
N GLU A 106 -8.92 -10.37 21.21
CA GLU A 106 -9.93 -10.40 22.27
C GLU A 106 -11.20 -9.70 21.79
N SER A 107 -11.04 -8.52 21.18
CA SER A 107 -12.17 -7.77 20.59
C SER A 107 -12.49 -8.15 19.15
N SER A 108 -11.68 -9.02 18.52
CA SER A 108 -11.78 -9.38 17.09
C SER A 108 -11.70 -8.14 16.17
N MET A 109 -10.85 -7.18 16.53
CA MET A 109 -10.65 -5.94 15.79
C MET A 109 -9.24 -5.84 15.24
N MET A 110 -9.12 -5.16 14.10
CA MET A 110 -7.84 -4.78 13.52
C MET A 110 -7.74 -3.25 13.51
N GLY A 111 -6.69 -2.75 14.14
CA GLY A 111 -6.30 -1.35 14.13
C GLY A 111 -5.22 -1.11 13.09
N PHE A 112 -5.28 0.05 12.43
CA PHE A 112 -4.26 0.47 11.46
C PHE A 112 -3.97 1.95 11.65
N SER A 113 -2.71 2.33 11.45
CA SER A 113 -2.34 3.73 11.31
C SER A 113 -2.44 4.19 9.85
N SER A 114 -2.37 5.51 9.63
CA SER A 114 -1.82 6.01 8.37
C SER A 114 -0.34 5.66 8.27
N SER A 115 0.25 5.77 7.07
CA SER A 115 1.71 5.67 6.90
C SER A 115 2.43 6.54 7.93
N LEU A 116 3.37 5.94 8.66
CA LEU A 116 4.19 6.57 9.68
C LEU A 116 5.10 7.64 9.07
N LEU A 117 5.48 7.48 7.80
CA LEU A 117 6.27 8.46 7.06
C LEU A 117 5.55 9.81 6.97
N MET A 118 4.22 9.82 6.93
CA MET A 118 3.43 11.06 6.96
C MET A 118 3.48 11.77 8.33
N LYS A 119 3.93 11.05 9.37
CA LYS A 119 4.16 11.57 10.72
C LYS A 119 5.64 11.82 11.00
N GLY A 120 6.51 11.68 10.00
CA GLY A 120 7.96 11.89 10.14
C GLY A 120 8.69 10.79 10.93
N THR A 121 8.15 9.57 10.94
CA THR A 121 8.76 8.40 11.59
C THR A 121 8.58 7.16 10.71
N SER A 122 9.22 6.05 11.05
CA SER A 122 9.15 4.78 10.33
C SER A 122 8.97 3.62 11.31
N CYS A 123 8.65 2.43 10.80
CA CYS A 123 8.67 1.21 11.62
C CYS A 123 10.05 0.97 12.26
N SER A 124 11.14 1.36 11.59
CA SER A 124 12.50 1.23 12.14
C SER A 124 12.83 2.18 13.30
N ASP A 125 12.09 3.28 13.45
CA ASP A 125 12.29 4.23 14.55
C ASP A 125 11.57 3.81 15.83
N ILE A 126 10.65 2.84 15.74
CA ILE A 126 9.92 2.32 16.89
C ILE A 126 10.90 1.55 17.78
N SER A 127 11.22 2.13 18.94
CA SER A 127 12.09 1.50 19.93
C SER A 127 11.37 0.33 20.59
N LEU A 128 11.71 -0.89 20.17
CA LEU A 128 11.33 -2.10 20.90
C LEU A 128 12.25 -2.25 22.12
N HIS A 129 11.88 -1.64 23.24
CA HIS A 129 12.44 -2.07 24.51
C HIS A 129 12.01 -3.52 24.72
N SER A 130 12.98 -4.45 24.71
CA SER A 130 12.71 -5.86 25.04
C SER A 130 12.02 -5.89 26.40
N ALA A 131 10.70 -6.14 26.38
CA ALA A 131 9.96 -6.48 27.57
C ALA A 131 10.47 -7.84 28.01
N ARG A 132 11.56 -7.86 28.78
CA ARG A 132 11.92 -9.01 29.61
C ARG A 132 10.72 -9.21 30.53
N LYS A 133 9.88 -10.19 30.20
CA LYS A 133 8.92 -10.73 31.18
C LYS A 133 9.77 -11.17 32.38
N PRO A 134 9.46 -10.73 33.61
CA PRO A 134 10.00 -11.37 34.79
C PRO A 134 9.73 -12.87 34.68
N HIS A 135 10.77 -13.66 34.79
CA HIS A 135 10.68 -15.11 34.87
C HIS A 135 9.85 -15.43 36.12
N GLU A 136 8.57 -15.77 35.96
CA GLU A 136 7.82 -16.40 37.04
C GLU A 136 8.54 -17.70 37.37
N SER A 137 9.15 -17.72 38.54
CA SER A 137 9.78 -18.90 39.12
C SER A 137 8.68 -19.60 39.91
N ILE A 138 8.31 -20.82 39.50
CA ILE A 138 7.60 -21.78 40.34
C ILE A 138 8.67 -22.58 41.09
#